data_AF-A0A9W5R5T8-F1
#
_entry.id   AF-A0A9W5R5T8-F1
#
_cell.length_a   1.000
_cell.length_b   1.000
_cell.length_c   1.000
_cell.angle_alpha   90.00
_cell.angle_beta   90.00
_cell.angle_gamma   90.00
#
_symmetry.space_group_name_H-M   'P 1'
#
loop_
_entity.id
_entity.type
_entity.pdbx_description
1 polymer ?
#
loop_
_entity_poly.entity_id
_entity_poly.type
_entity_poly.pdbx_seq_one_letter_code
_entity_poly.pdbx_strand_id
1 'polypeptide(L)'
;MRTFLQNTDRIPYMHMNRPIPWAEIFEDWEKKPRVVRYSRFFKYLPQRVQDYLLLHKDERKACLTGFKYLIQKYSLQHLHLLLENEEWLQKAPHELDIILQTKQVTYPQKWKENHTPPILIDYETDLQQYARKLCPTLESSSFSL
;
A
#
# COMPACT_ATOMS: atom_id res chain seq x y z
N MET A 1 67.13 -5.21 1.49
CA MET A 1 66.34 -4.92 2.71
C MET A 1 64.93 -4.52 2.30
N ARG A 2 63.94 -5.27 2.80
CA ARG A 2 62.47 -5.10 2.78
C ARG A 2 61.82 -4.24 1.68
N THR A 3 61.34 -4.94 0.65
CA THR A 3 60.19 -4.57 -0.17
C THR A 3 58.92 -4.59 0.67
N PHE A 4 58.30 -3.44 0.91
CA PHE A 4 56.94 -3.36 1.47
C PHE A 4 55.92 -3.53 0.33
N LEU A 5 55.70 -4.78 -0.07
CA LEU A 5 54.43 -5.18 -0.65
C LEU A 5 53.53 -5.58 0.53
N GLN A 6 52.69 -4.66 0.97
CA GLN A 6 51.55 -4.98 1.80
C GLN A 6 50.29 -4.57 1.04
N ASN A 7 49.86 -5.50 0.18
CA ASN A 7 48.46 -5.81 -0.10
C ASN A 7 47.47 -4.74 0.31
N THR A 8 47.23 -3.77 -0.59
CA THR A 8 45.92 -3.11 -0.68
C THR A 8 44.95 -4.00 -1.49
N ASP A 9 45.01 -5.30 -1.26
CA ASP A 9 44.13 -6.27 -1.88
C ASP A 9 42.84 -6.33 -1.07
N ARG A 10 41.80 -5.71 -1.63
CA ARG A 10 40.37 -5.90 -1.36
C ARG A 10 39.88 -5.32 -0.03
N ILE A 11 39.30 -4.12 -0.09
CA ILE A 11 38.15 -3.79 0.76
C ILE A 11 36.94 -4.52 0.13
N PRO A 12 36.51 -5.70 0.63
CA PRO A 12 35.49 -6.53 -0.01
C PRO A 12 34.06 -6.08 0.38
N TYR A 13 33.89 -4.80 0.73
CA TYR A 13 32.66 -4.30 1.36
C TYR A 13 31.97 -3.17 0.59
N MET A 14 32.49 -2.75 -0.57
CA MET A 14 32.00 -1.56 -1.27
C MET A 14 30.99 -1.81 -2.40
N HIS A 15 30.54 -3.05 -2.63
CA HIS A 15 29.66 -3.36 -3.77
C HIS A 15 28.53 -4.33 -3.40
N MET A 16 27.97 -4.16 -2.21
CA MET A 16 26.69 -4.77 -1.87
C MET A 16 25.69 -3.64 -1.71
N ASN A 17 24.80 -3.47 -2.69
CA ASN A 17 23.60 -2.65 -2.58
C ASN A 17 22.70 -3.28 -1.50
N ARG A 18 23.08 -3.13 -0.23
CA ARG A 18 22.29 -3.66 0.88
C ARG A 18 21.07 -2.78 1.02
N PRO A 19 19.85 -3.36 1.02
CA PRO A 19 18.67 -2.59 1.32
C PRO A 19 18.82 -1.97 2.70
N ILE A 20 18.36 -0.73 2.84
CA ILE A 20 18.38 -0.02 4.12
C ILE A 20 17.51 -0.82 5.10
N PRO A 21 18.04 -1.22 6.29
CA PRO A 21 17.28 -2.00 7.26
C PRO A 21 16.30 -1.10 8.01
N TRP A 22 15.20 -0.73 7.34
CA TRP A 22 14.24 0.23 7.87
C TRP A 22 13.62 -0.22 9.20
N ALA A 23 13.35 -1.52 9.38
CA ALA A 23 12.79 -2.03 10.64
C ALA A 23 13.69 -1.72 11.86
N GLU A 24 15.00 -1.95 11.74
CA GLU A 24 15.97 -1.66 12.81
C GLU A 24 16.10 -0.15 13.05
N ILE A 25 16.14 0.65 11.97
CA ILE A 25 16.24 2.11 12.06
C ILE A 25 15.03 2.71 12.78
N PHE A 26 13.81 2.25 12.44
CA PHE A 26 12.60 2.71 13.11
C PHE A 26 12.53 2.25 14.57
N GLU A 27 13.09 1.08 14.91
CA GLU A 27 13.23 0.65 16.31
C GLU A 27 14.19 1.56 17.10
N ASP A 28 15.32 1.93 16.52
CA ASP A 28 16.26 2.86 17.16
C ASP A 28 15.65 4.25 17.32
N TRP A 29 14.86 4.70 16.33
CA TRP A 29 14.13 5.96 16.39
C TRP A 29 13.01 5.94 17.42
N GLU A 30 12.32 4.82 17.60
CA GLU A 30 11.32 4.62 18.65
C GLU A 30 11.94 4.79 20.05
N LYS A 31 13.16 4.27 20.27
CA LYS A 31 13.92 4.46 21.52
C LYS A 31 14.35 5.91 21.71
N LYS A 32 14.70 6.62 20.64
CA LYS A 32 15.17 8.02 20.69
C LYS A 32 14.48 8.92 19.64
N PRO A 33 13.21 9.31 19.82
CA PRO A 33 12.45 10.05 18.80
C PRO A 33 13.03 11.42 18.41
N ARG A 34 13.87 11.99 19.28
CA ARG A 34 14.55 13.27 19.04
C ARG A 34 15.60 13.20 17.93
N VAL A 35 16.14 12.01 17.64
CA VAL A 35 17.24 11.85 16.68
C VAL A 35 16.75 11.71 15.23
N VAL A 36 15.46 11.47 15.02
CA VAL A 36 14.86 11.22 13.69
C VAL A 36 15.29 12.29 12.69
N ARG A 37 15.10 13.57 13.02
CA ARG A 37 15.41 14.71 12.15
C ARG A 37 16.89 14.79 11.76
N TYR A 38 17.79 14.34 12.65
CA TYR A 38 19.24 14.41 12.46
C TYR A 38 19.82 13.07 11.99
N SER A 39 18.98 12.06 11.78
CA SER A 39 19.46 10.74 11.39
C SER A 39 19.96 10.78 9.95
N ARG A 40 21.12 10.16 9.71
CA ARG A 40 21.66 9.97 8.35
C ARG A 40 20.69 9.27 7.41
N PHE A 41 19.76 8.49 7.95
CA PHE A 41 18.78 7.71 7.20
C PHE A 41 17.55 8.52 6.80
N PHE A 42 17.30 9.65 7.47
CA PHE A 42 16.12 10.49 7.25
C PHE A 42 16.03 10.97 5.80
N LYS A 43 17.17 11.36 5.20
CA LYS A 43 17.25 11.81 3.80
C LYS A 43 16.89 10.75 2.76
N TYR A 44 16.90 9.47 3.13
CA TYR A 44 16.56 8.36 2.23
C TYR A 44 15.09 7.94 2.34
N LEU A 45 14.32 8.53 3.25
CA LEU A 45 12.88 8.32 3.30
C LEU A 45 12.19 9.03 2.13
N PRO A 46 11.05 8.51 1.66
CA PRO A 46 10.20 9.26 0.74
C PRO A 46 9.74 10.59 1.35
N GLN A 47 9.66 11.64 0.54
CA GLN A 47 9.38 13.02 1.00
C GLN A 47 8.13 13.09 1.89
N ARG A 48 7.01 12.50 1.46
CA ARG A 48 5.75 12.53 2.23
C ARG A 48 5.86 11.84 3.60
N VAL A 49 6.69 10.81 3.72
CA VAL A 49 6.96 10.14 5.00
C VAL A 49 7.80 11.04 5.91
N GLN A 50 8.76 11.78 5.34
CA GLN A 50 9.52 12.78 6.08
C GLN A 50 8.59 13.89 6.61
N ASP A 51 7.72 14.42 5.75
CA ASP A 51 6.76 15.48 6.11
C ASP A 51 5.83 15.04 7.24
N TYR A 52 5.31 13.81 7.16
CA TYR A 52 4.49 13.22 8.20
C TYR A 52 5.22 13.14 9.55
N LEU A 53 6.46 12.64 9.57
CA LEU A 53 7.26 12.55 10.80
C LEU A 53 7.63 13.93 11.39
N LEU A 54 7.73 14.95 10.54
CA LEU A 54 8.02 16.33 10.97
C LEU A 54 6.77 17.04 11.51
N LEU A 55 5.60 16.77 10.93
CA LEU A 55 4.32 17.32 11.36
C LEU A 55 3.96 16.85 12.77
N HIS A 56 4.09 15.54 13.04
CA HIS A 56 3.72 14.92 14.32
C HIS A 56 4.80 15.08 15.41
N LYS A 57 5.35 16.30 15.56
CA LYS A 57 6.52 16.58 16.42
C LYS A 57 6.30 16.21 17.89
N ASP A 58 5.10 16.44 18.41
CA ASP A 58 4.77 16.25 19.83
C ASP A 58 4.45 14.78 20.15
N GLU A 59 3.78 14.09 19.22
CA GLU A 59 3.41 12.67 19.34
C GLU A 59 4.37 11.73 18.59
N ARG A 60 5.60 12.18 18.33
CA ARG A 60 6.61 11.48 17.53
C ARG A 60 6.82 10.03 17.95
N LYS A 61 6.77 9.72 19.25
CA LYS A 61 6.95 8.35 19.73
C LYS A 61 5.80 7.43 19.27
N ALA A 62 4.56 7.83 19.49
CA ALA A 62 3.37 7.07 19.08
C ALA A 62 3.32 6.93 17.55
N CYS A 63 3.65 8.01 16.84
CA CYS A 63 3.78 8.05 15.40
C CYS A 63 4.80 7.02 14.89
N LEU A 64 6.01 6.98 15.47
CA LEU A 64 7.06 6.01 15.10
C LEU A 64 6.68 4.57 15.42
N THR A 65 6.05 4.31 16.57
CA THR A 65 5.57 2.96 16.93
C THR A 65 4.53 2.47 15.93
N GLY A 66 3.59 3.34 15.54
CA GLY A 66 2.61 3.03 14.50
C GLY A 66 3.24 2.85 13.12
N PHE A 67 4.18 3.71 12.73
CA PHE A 67 4.89 3.60 11.46
C PHE A 67 5.76 2.35 11.37
N LYS A 68 6.38 1.92 12.48
CA LYS A 68 7.12 0.67 12.55
C LYS A 68 6.23 -0.52 12.21
N TYR A 69 5.01 -0.55 12.74
CA TYR A 69 4.02 -1.58 12.39
C TYR A 69 3.60 -1.48 10.91
N LEU A 70 3.35 -0.26 10.40
CA LEU A 70 3.00 -0.06 8.99
C LEU A 70 4.10 -0.50 8.02
N ILE A 71 5.37 -0.23 8.32
CA ILE A 71 6.51 -0.60 7.47
C ILE A 71 6.76 -2.11 7.47
N GLN A 72 6.38 -2.82 8.54
CA GLN A 72 6.42 -4.29 8.55
C GLN A 72 5.37 -4.91 7.64
N LYS A 73 4.22 -4.23 7.47
CA LYS A 73 3.07 -4.72 6.70
C LYS A 73 3.05 -4.23 5.25
N TYR A 74 3.53 -3.02 4.99
CA TYR A 74 3.49 -2.34 3.69
C TYR A 74 4.86 -1.77 3.29
N SER A 75 5.12 -1.66 1.99
CA SER A 75 6.35 -1.05 1.50
C SER A 75 6.36 0.47 1.73
N LEU A 76 7.53 1.06 1.93
CA LEU A 76 7.69 2.52 2.09
C LEU A 76 7.17 3.31 0.88
N GLN A 77 7.27 2.75 -0.32
CA GLN A 77 6.73 3.37 -1.54
C GLN A 77 5.20 3.41 -1.50
N HIS A 78 4.57 2.34 -1.02
CA HIS A 78 3.12 2.32 -0.86
C HIS A 78 2.65 3.36 0.16
N LEU A 79 3.36 3.46 1.30
CA LEU A 79 3.08 4.48 2.31
C LEU A 79 3.31 5.90 1.79
N HIS A 80 4.31 6.11 0.92
CA HIS A 80 4.54 7.39 0.27
C HIS A 80 3.37 7.85 -0.59
N LEU A 81 2.88 6.96 -1.46
CA LEU A 81 1.71 7.22 -2.32
C LEU A 81 0.45 7.45 -1.50
N LEU A 82 0.30 6.73 -0.40
CA LEU A 82 -0.81 6.95 0.54
C LEU A 82 -0.76 8.39 1.05
N LEU A 83 0.38 8.82 1.59
CA LEU A 83 0.57 10.15 2.19
C LEU A 83 0.62 11.30 1.17
N GLU A 84 0.44 11.06 -0.12
CA GLU A 84 0.22 12.16 -1.09
C GLU A 84 -1.06 12.92 -0.79
N ASN A 85 -2.06 12.26 -0.19
CA ASN A 85 -3.30 12.91 0.25
C ASN A 85 -3.04 13.70 1.54
N GLU A 86 -3.18 15.03 1.48
CA GLU A 86 -2.88 15.94 2.60
C GLU A 86 -3.74 15.66 3.83
N GLU A 87 -4.99 15.23 3.63
CA GLU A 87 -5.91 14.86 4.70
C GLU A 87 -5.36 13.72 5.57
N TRP A 88 -4.58 12.81 4.97
CA TRP A 88 -4.02 11.66 5.65
C TRP A 88 -2.73 11.98 6.37
N LEU A 89 -2.09 13.11 6.04
CA LEU A 89 -0.90 13.58 6.76
C LEU A 89 -1.22 13.91 8.22
N GLN A 90 -2.46 14.34 8.49
CA GLN A 90 -2.95 14.67 9.83
C GLN A 90 -3.43 13.46 10.62
N LYS A 91 -3.62 12.30 9.96
CA LYS A 91 -4.20 11.10 10.59
C LYS A 91 -3.19 10.34 11.43
N ALA A 92 -3.67 9.68 12.47
CA ALA A 92 -2.83 8.81 13.30
C ALA A 92 -2.49 7.50 12.54
N PRO A 93 -1.36 6.84 12.85
CA PRO A 93 -0.93 5.67 12.09
C PRO A 93 -1.92 4.50 12.07
N HIS A 94 -2.74 4.33 13.12
CA HIS A 94 -3.75 3.27 13.17
C HIS A 94 -4.93 3.58 12.23
N GLU A 95 -5.30 4.85 12.07
CA GLU A 95 -6.32 5.27 11.10
C GLU A 95 -5.83 4.98 9.67
N LEU A 96 -4.53 5.18 9.40
CA LEU A 96 -3.92 4.83 8.11
C LEU A 96 -4.03 3.33 7.83
N ASP A 97 -3.82 2.46 8.82
CA ASP A 97 -3.99 1.01 8.62
C ASP A 97 -5.45 0.63 8.34
N ILE A 98 -6.42 1.27 9.01
CA ILE A 98 -7.85 1.05 8.72
C ILE A 98 -8.16 1.44 7.27
N ILE A 99 -7.69 2.60 6.82
CA ILE A 99 -7.90 3.08 5.44
C ILE A 99 -7.27 2.13 4.41
N LEU A 100 -6.08 1.59 4.71
CA LEU A 100 -5.42 0.61 3.86
C LEU A 100 -6.24 -0.69 3.76
N GLN A 101 -6.74 -1.17 4.88
CA GLN A 101 -7.57 -2.37 4.93
C GLN A 101 -8.90 -2.17 4.20
N THR A 102 -9.59 -1.03 4.38
CA THR A 102 -10.86 -0.77 3.69
C THR A 102 -10.66 -0.70 2.19
N LYS A 103 -9.62 -0.02 1.69
CA LYS A 103 -9.29 -0.01 0.25
C LYS A 103 -9.07 -1.41 -0.32
N GLN A 104 -8.48 -2.32 0.46
CA GLN A 104 -8.27 -3.70 0.02
C GLN A 104 -9.58 -4.51 -0.06
N VAL A 105 -10.59 -4.16 0.75
CA VAL A 105 -11.88 -4.87 0.86
C VAL A 105 -13.01 -4.20 0.06
N THR A 106 -12.77 -3.01 -0.52
CA THR A 106 -13.83 -2.12 -1.09
C THR A 106 -14.65 -2.75 -2.22
N TYR A 107 -14.22 -3.84 -2.84
CA TYR A 107 -15.13 -4.69 -3.62
C TYR A 107 -14.87 -6.16 -3.28
N PRO A 108 -15.87 -6.93 -2.81
CA PRO A 108 -15.73 -8.38 -2.81
C PRO A 108 -15.43 -8.79 -4.24
N GLN A 109 -14.47 -9.70 -4.41
CA GLN A 109 -14.16 -10.28 -5.71
C GLN A 109 -15.48 -10.70 -6.37
N LYS A 110 -15.83 -10.07 -7.52
CA LYS A 110 -17.12 -10.32 -8.20
C LYS A 110 -17.23 -11.84 -8.38
N TRP A 111 -18.18 -12.43 -7.65
CA TRP A 111 -18.40 -13.86 -7.67
C TRP A 111 -18.53 -14.34 -9.12
N LYS A 112 -17.91 -15.48 -9.43
CA LYS A 112 -17.97 -16.03 -10.79
C LYS A 112 -19.32 -16.71 -10.98
N GLU A 113 -20.25 -16.02 -11.61
CA GLU A 113 -21.58 -16.54 -11.94
C GLU A 113 -21.46 -17.60 -13.05
N ASN A 114 -21.40 -18.88 -12.66
CA ASN A 114 -21.33 -19.99 -13.62
C ASN A 114 -22.69 -20.37 -14.22
N HIS A 115 -23.79 -19.96 -13.58
CA HIS A 115 -25.15 -20.33 -13.95
C HIS A 115 -25.90 -19.25 -14.72
N THR A 116 -25.44 -18.00 -14.64
CA THR A 116 -26.02 -16.89 -15.40
C THR A 116 -25.60 -17.04 -16.86
N PRO A 117 -26.54 -17.16 -17.81
CA PRO A 117 -26.18 -17.28 -19.21
C PRO A 117 -25.41 -16.02 -19.64
N PRO A 118 -24.39 -16.14 -20.51
CA PRO A 118 -23.49 -15.03 -20.85
C PRO A 118 -24.19 -13.78 -21.38
N ILE A 119 -25.38 -13.95 -21.96
CA ILE A 119 -26.25 -12.88 -22.49
C ILE A 119 -26.73 -11.90 -21.41
N LEU A 120 -26.71 -12.29 -20.13
CA LEU A 120 -27.25 -11.51 -19.01
C LEU A 120 -26.18 -10.87 -18.13
N ILE A 121 -24.90 -11.12 -18.40
CA ILE A 121 -23.80 -10.56 -17.61
C ILE A 121 -23.68 -9.07 -17.99
N ASP A 122 -23.78 -8.19 -16.99
CA ASP A 122 -23.66 -6.71 -17.08
C ASP A 122 -24.86 -5.91 -17.62
N TYR A 123 -26.07 -6.49 -17.64
CA TYR A 123 -27.31 -5.74 -17.95
C TYR A 123 -27.96 -5.16 -16.69
N GLU A 124 -28.54 -3.97 -16.77
CA GLU A 124 -29.40 -3.40 -15.71
C GLU A 124 -30.74 -4.15 -15.68
N THR A 125 -31.18 -4.56 -14.49
CA THR A 125 -32.38 -5.38 -14.27
C THR A 125 -33.68 -4.75 -14.82
N ASP A 126 -33.98 -4.96 -16.11
CA ASP A 126 -35.27 -4.72 -16.75
C ASP A 126 -36.00 -6.06 -17.04
N LEU A 127 -37.03 -6.34 -16.24
CA LEU A 127 -37.85 -7.56 -16.28
C LEU A 127 -38.39 -7.90 -17.69
N GLN A 128 -38.73 -6.90 -18.50
CA GLN A 128 -39.34 -7.14 -19.82
C GLN A 128 -38.30 -7.58 -20.87
N GLN A 129 -37.06 -7.08 -20.75
CA GLN A 129 -35.96 -7.47 -21.63
C GLN A 129 -35.44 -8.88 -21.32
N TYR A 130 -35.48 -9.27 -20.05
CA TYR A 130 -35.05 -10.58 -19.58
C TYR A 130 -35.79 -11.74 -20.27
N ALA A 131 -37.14 -11.69 -20.27
CA ALA A 131 -37.98 -12.73 -20.85
C ALA A 131 -37.78 -12.84 -22.38
N ARG A 132 -37.68 -11.70 -23.07
CA ARG A 132 -37.43 -11.63 -24.52
C ARG A 132 -36.12 -12.28 -24.93
N LYS A 133 -35.05 -12.08 -24.15
CA LYS A 133 -33.71 -12.58 -24.49
C LYS A 133 -33.53 -14.07 -24.18
N LEU A 134 -34.17 -14.60 -23.14
CA LEU A 134 -34.13 -16.03 -22.84
C LEU A 134 -35.02 -16.85 -23.79
N CYS A 135 -36.17 -16.29 -24.21
CA CYS A 135 -37.15 -16.99 -25.02
C CYS A 135 -37.61 -16.12 -26.22
N PRO A 136 -36.78 -15.96 -27.26
CA PRO A 136 -37.11 -15.12 -28.42
C PRO A 136 -38.31 -15.64 -29.23
N THR A 137 -38.75 -16.88 -29.02
CA THR A 137 -39.82 -17.56 -29.76
C THR A 137 -41.23 -17.38 -29.18
N LEU A 138 -41.38 -16.75 -28.00
CA LEU A 138 -42.69 -16.60 -27.36
C LEU A 138 -43.50 -15.39 -27.88
N GLU A 139 -42.87 -14.40 -28.52
CA GLU A 139 -43.58 -13.22 -29.04
C GLU A 139 -44.35 -13.47 -30.34
N SER A 140 -44.14 -14.60 -31.02
CA SER A 140 -44.88 -14.94 -32.25
C SER A 140 -46.17 -15.73 -32.00
N SER A 141 -46.51 -16.08 -30.76
CA SER A 141 -47.74 -16.82 -30.43
C SER A 141 -48.72 -16.08 -29.53
N SER A 142 -48.69 -14.74 -29.54
CA SER A 142 -49.83 -13.95 -29.08
C SER A 142 -50.98 -14.11 -30.08
N PHE A 143 -51.74 -15.19 -29.86
CA PHE A 143 -53.15 -15.42 -30.22
C PHE A 143 -53.68 -14.59 -31.40
N SER A 144 -53.65 -15.20 -32.59
CA SER A 144 -54.65 -14.91 -33.61
C SER A 144 -55.94 -15.65 -33.22
N LEU A 145 -56.96 -14.89 -32.79
CA LEU A 145 -58.37 -15.29 -32.81
C LEU A 145 -59.15 -14.22 -33.58
#